data_AF-A0A8K0P973-F1
#
_entry.id   AF-A0A8K0P973-F1
#
_cell.length_a   1.000
_cell.length_b   1.000
_cell.length_c   1.000
_cell.angle_alpha   90.00
_cell.angle_beta   90.00
_cell.angle_gamma   90.00
#
_symmetry.space_group_name_H-M   'P 1'
#
loop_
_entity.id
_entity.type
_entity.pdbx_description
1 polymer ?
#
loop_
_entity_poly.entity_id
_entity_poly.type
_entity_poly.pdbx_seq_one_letter_code
_entity_poly.pdbx_strand_id
1 'polypeptide(L)'
;MLDCSSRPGEVKCDSNAKDIEPASDCGSDFAFPYFISFYVLCSFLIINLFVAVIMDNFDYLTRDWSILGPHHLDEFVRLWSEYDPDAKGRIKHLDVVTLLRKISPPLGFGKLCPHRVACKRLVSMNMPLNSDGTVLFNATLFAVVRTSLRIKTEGNIDDANAELRAVIKKIWKRTSPKLLDQVVPPPGVDDEVTVGKFYATFLIQDYFRRFKKRKEQEQKEGDKESQNTVTLQQYEMTPFSNCFPGGFLRNHSLFGSVWSSMRRGHSGFHRARSLKVNTTQAKVRSLVCIPAINYLNDIWSAAL
;
A
#
# COMPACT_ATOMS: atom_id res chain seq x y z
N MET A 1 59.88 -6.43 -1.95
CA MET A 1 60.16 -6.77 -0.52
C MET A 1 61.59 -7.24 -0.35
N LEU A 2 62.04 -8.26 -1.10
CA LEU A 2 63.42 -8.74 -1.02
C LEU A 2 64.45 -7.69 -1.46
N ASP A 3 64.16 -6.92 -2.50
CA ASP A 3 65.05 -5.86 -2.99
C ASP A 3 65.20 -4.66 -2.03
N CYS A 4 64.42 -4.63 -0.93
CA CYS A 4 64.49 -3.59 0.11
C CYS A 4 65.00 -4.13 1.45
N SER A 5 65.27 -5.45 1.53
CA SER A 5 65.81 -6.09 2.74
C SER A 5 67.32 -5.84 2.87
N SER A 6 67.86 -5.85 4.08
CA SER A 6 69.28 -5.59 4.33
C SER A 6 70.11 -6.80 3.91
N ARG A 7 70.45 -6.89 2.63
CA ARG A 7 71.27 -7.97 2.07
C ARG A 7 72.62 -7.45 1.60
N PRO A 8 73.71 -7.82 2.28
CA PRO A 8 75.04 -7.32 1.94
C PRO A 8 75.41 -7.73 0.51
N GLY A 9 75.74 -6.74 -0.32
CA GLY A 9 76.21 -6.94 -1.71
C GLY A 9 75.12 -7.15 -2.78
N GLU A 10 73.86 -7.39 -2.41
CA GLU A 10 72.75 -7.53 -3.38
C GLU A 10 72.02 -6.21 -3.63
N VAL A 11 71.81 -5.39 -2.59
CA VAL A 11 71.08 -4.13 -2.68
C VAL A 11 72.07 -2.96 -2.80
N LYS A 12 72.15 -2.36 -3.98
CA LYS A 12 73.06 -1.25 -4.27
C LYS A 12 72.44 0.09 -3.88
N CYS A 13 73.23 0.92 -3.21
CA CYS A 13 72.87 2.31 -2.95
C CYS A 13 72.94 3.18 -4.20
N ASP A 14 72.10 4.22 -4.26
CA ASP A 14 72.21 5.25 -5.31
C ASP A 14 73.55 6.00 -5.17
N SER A 15 74.23 6.23 -6.29
CA SER A 15 75.53 6.90 -6.37
C SER A 15 75.46 8.39 -6.02
N ASN A 16 74.28 9.01 -6.07
CA ASN A 16 74.08 10.42 -5.73
C ASN A 16 73.63 10.67 -4.28
N ALA A 17 73.45 9.62 -3.47
CA ALA A 17 73.04 9.77 -2.09
C ALA A 17 74.20 10.33 -1.25
N LYS A 18 73.96 11.49 -0.65
CA LYS A 18 75.01 12.37 -0.08
C LYS A 18 75.55 11.92 1.29
N ASP A 19 74.93 10.92 1.91
CA ASP A 19 75.19 10.51 3.30
C ASP A 19 75.48 8.99 3.43
N ILE A 20 76.10 8.38 2.42
CA ILE A 20 76.50 6.96 2.47
C ILE A 20 77.89 6.86 3.09
N GLU A 21 77.96 6.43 4.34
CA GLU A 21 79.20 5.86 4.90
C GLU A 21 79.65 4.73 3.97
N PRO A 22 80.94 4.62 3.59
CA PRO A 22 81.41 3.68 2.55
C PRO A 22 81.20 2.19 2.87
N ALA A 23 80.65 1.88 4.05
CA ALA A 23 80.32 0.53 4.52
C ALA A 23 78.84 0.35 4.91
N SER A 24 77.95 1.32 4.66
CA SER A 24 76.52 1.15 4.97
C SER A 24 75.79 0.43 3.83
N ASP A 25 75.33 -0.79 4.09
CA ASP A 25 74.43 -1.51 3.19
C ASP A 25 73.10 -0.76 3.03
N CYS A 26 72.58 -0.67 1.81
CA CYS A 26 71.27 -0.10 1.55
C CYS A 26 70.16 -1.12 1.76
N GLY A 27 69.05 -0.68 2.36
CA GLY A 27 67.92 -1.53 2.70
C GLY A 27 67.77 -1.69 4.21
N SER A 28 66.61 -2.18 4.62
CA SER A 28 66.32 -2.40 6.04
C SER A 28 65.44 -3.64 6.18
N ASP A 29 65.71 -4.46 7.18
CA ASP A 29 64.83 -5.59 7.51
C ASP A 29 63.45 -5.14 8.01
N PHE A 30 63.28 -3.84 8.29
CA PHE A 30 61.97 -3.22 8.49
C PHE A 30 61.09 -3.23 7.22
N ALA A 31 61.67 -3.47 6.04
CA ALA A 31 60.92 -3.67 4.81
C ALA A 31 59.91 -4.83 4.94
N PHE A 32 60.25 -5.91 5.66
CA PHE A 32 59.36 -7.06 5.81
C PHE A 32 58.05 -6.70 6.54
N PRO A 33 58.07 -6.17 7.78
CA PRO A 33 56.86 -5.74 8.46
C PRO A 33 56.16 -4.57 7.73
N TYR A 34 56.88 -3.69 7.04
CA TYR A 34 56.29 -2.61 6.25
C TYR A 34 55.43 -3.14 5.09
N PHE A 35 55.96 -4.00 4.22
CA PHE A 35 55.22 -4.54 3.08
C PHE A 35 54.09 -5.48 3.51
N ILE A 36 54.30 -6.29 4.55
CA ILE A 36 53.25 -7.18 5.09
C ILE A 36 52.10 -6.36 5.70
N SER A 37 52.40 -5.37 6.54
CA SER A 37 51.36 -4.51 7.12
C SER A 37 50.63 -3.70 6.06
N PHE A 38 51.35 -3.15 5.09
CA PHE A 38 50.75 -2.45 3.95
C PHE A 38 49.82 -3.35 3.14
N TYR A 39 50.21 -4.59 2.85
CA TYR A 39 49.36 -5.55 2.13
C TYR A 39 48.08 -5.88 2.89
N VAL A 40 48.18 -6.13 4.21
CA VAL A 40 47.02 -6.41 5.07
C VAL A 40 46.09 -5.20 5.14
N LEU A 41 46.64 -4.00 5.36
CA LEU A 41 45.86 -2.76 5.41
C LEU A 41 45.21 -2.44 4.06
N CYS A 42 45.93 -2.56 2.95
CA CYS A 42 45.43 -2.32 1.61
C CYS A 42 44.32 -3.32 1.24
N SER A 43 44.53 -4.61 1.53
CA SER A 43 43.51 -5.65 1.31
C SER A 43 42.25 -5.39 2.14
N PHE A 44 42.41 -4.99 3.41
CA PHE A 44 41.29 -4.59 4.25
C PHE A 44 40.52 -3.39 3.69
N LEU A 45 41.23 -2.35 3.22
CA LEU A 45 40.61 -1.18 2.59
C LEU A 45 39.88 -1.56 1.28
N ILE A 46 40.48 -2.38 0.42
CA ILE A 46 39.87 -2.83 -0.83
C ILE A 46 38.62 -3.67 -0.56
N ILE A 47 38.68 -4.61 0.39
CA ILE A 47 37.50 -5.41 0.78
C ILE A 47 36.40 -4.52 1.36
N ASN A 48 36.73 -3.58 2.23
CA ASN A 48 35.73 -2.67 2.80
C ASN A 48 35.14 -1.71 1.77
N LEU A 49 35.95 -1.25 0.80
CA LEU A 49 35.46 -0.49 -0.35
C LEU A 49 34.49 -1.33 -1.17
N PHE A 50 34.83 -2.59 -1.45
CA PHE A 50 33.98 -3.51 -2.19
C PHE A 50 32.69 -3.82 -1.45
N VAL A 51 32.72 -4.03 -0.14
CA VAL A 51 31.52 -4.21 0.69
C VAL A 51 30.66 -2.95 0.68
N ALA A 52 31.24 -1.75 0.77
CA ALA A 52 30.46 -0.50 0.68
C ALA A 52 29.77 -0.37 -0.67
N VAL A 53 30.51 -0.57 -1.76
CA VAL A 53 29.97 -0.55 -3.13
C VAL A 53 28.90 -1.62 -3.29
N ILE A 54 29.14 -2.85 -2.83
CA ILE A 54 28.14 -3.91 -2.91
C ILE A 54 26.93 -3.60 -2.05
N MET A 55 27.04 -3.05 -0.84
CA MET A 55 25.86 -2.72 -0.03
C MET A 55 24.96 -1.70 -0.74
N ASP A 56 25.57 -0.68 -1.35
CA ASP A 56 24.85 0.31 -2.17
C ASP A 56 24.22 -0.33 -3.43
N ASN A 57 24.91 -1.31 -4.03
CA ASN A 57 24.41 -2.05 -5.19
C ASN A 57 23.44 -3.19 -4.84
N PHE A 58 23.51 -3.74 -3.63
CA PHE A 58 22.69 -4.84 -3.14
C PHE A 58 21.31 -4.30 -2.76
N ASP A 59 21.23 -3.07 -2.26
CA ASP A 59 19.96 -2.32 -2.16
C ASP A 59 19.31 -2.06 -3.54
N TYR A 60 20.09 -2.09 -4.64
CA TYR A 60 19.59 -2.03 -6.01
C TYR A 60 19.23 -3.42 -6.58
N LEU A 61 20.04 -4.45 -6.31
CA LEU A 61 19.87 -5.79 -6.87
C LEU A 61 18.87 -6.65 -6.07
N THR A 62 18.87 -6.62 -4.73
CA THR A 62 17.88 -7.32 -3.89
C THR A 62 16.57 -6.56 -3.68
N ARG A 63 16.39 -5.49 -4.45
CA ARG A 63 15.05 -4.96 -4.76
C ARG A 63 14.20 -5.92 -5.58
N ASP A 64 14.70 -7.11 -5.88
CA ASP A 64 13.90 -8.28 -6.21
C ASP A 64 12.58 -8.21 -5.42
N TRP A 65 11.48 -8.01 -6.16
CA TRP A 65 10.11 -7.91 -5.66
C TRP A 65 9.70 -6.64 -4.90
N SER A 66 10.28 -5.46 -5.18
CA SER A 66 9.54 -4.24 -4.80
C SER A 66 8.23 -4.25 -5.60
N ILE A 67 7.15 -4.62 -4.90
CA ILE A 67 5.75 -4.54 -5.36
C ILE A 67 5.47 -3.18 -6.00
N LEU A 68 6.31 -2.17 -5.76
CA LEU A 68 6.25 -0.88 -6.37
C LEU A 68 7.66 -0.36 -6.75
N GLY A 69 7.97 -0.34 -8.04
CA GLY A 69 9.20 0.24 -8.61
C GLY A 69 9.03 1.69 -9.11
N PRO A 70 10.13 2.42 -9.38
CA PRO A 70 10.10 3.83 -9.85
C PRO A 70 9.34 3.99 -11.17
N HIS A 71 9.46 3.03 -12.08
CA HIS A 71 8.74 3.03 -13.36
C HIS A 71 7.21 3.13 -13.22
N HIS A 72 6.62 2.58 -12.15
CA HIS A 72 5.19 2.70 -11.89
C HIS A 72 4.82 4.12 -11.44
N LEU A 73 5.71 4.79 -10.70
CA LEU A 73 5.53 6.18 -10.29
C LEU A 73 5.66 7.09 -11.51
N ASP A 74 6.63 6.82 -12.40
CA ASP A 74 6.79 7.55 -13.66
C ASP A 74 5.56 7.38 -14.56
N GLU A 75 5.01 6.17 -14.66
CA GLU A 75 3.75 5.92 -15.37
C GLU A 75 2.59 6.74 -14.76
N PHE A 76 2.51 6.81 -13.42
CA PHE A 76 1.52 7.63 -12.73
C PHE A 76 1.69 9.12 -13.06
N VAL A 77 2.91 9.66 -12.97
CA VAL A 77 3.20 11.07 -13.27
C VAL A 77 2.88 11.39 -14.73
N ARG A 78 3.28 10.52 -15.65
CA ARG A 78 2.97 10.65 -17.08
C ARG A 78 1.46 10.69 -17.32
N LEU A 79 0.72 9.74 -16.77
CA LEU A 79 -0.74 9.72 -16.92
C LEU A 79 -1.41 10.90 -16.22
N TRP A 80 -0.88 11.38 -15.10
CA TRP A 80 -1.39 12.60 -14.45
C TRP A 80 -1.26 13.82 -15.36
N SER A 81 -0.11 13.97 -16.04
CA SER A 81 0.11 15.09 -16.96
C SER A 81 -0.86 15.13 -18.15
N GLU A 82 -1.46 13.99 -18.53
CA GLU A 82 -2.53 13.96 -19.55
C GLU A 82 -3.83 14.66 -19.06
N TYR A 83 -4.07 14.69 -17.74
CA TYR A 83 -5.26 15.30 -17.12
C TYR A 83 -5.00 16.69 -16.55
N ASP A 84 -3.73 17.05 -16.31
CA ASP A 84 -3.30 18.35 -15.82
C ASP A 84 -2.19 18.93 -16.73
N PRO A 85 -2.51 19.32 -17.98
CA PRO A 85 -1.53 19.82 -18.94
C PRO A 85 -0.92 21.16 -18.52
N ASP A 86 -1.62 21.93 -17.68
CA ASP A 86 -1.19 23.23 -17.17
C ASP A 86 -0.29 23.12 -15.92
N ALA A 87 -0.01 21.90 -15.45
CA ALA A 87 0.78 21.62 -14.24
C ALA A 87 0.27 22.37 -12.99
N LYS A 88 -1.06 22.48 -12.83
CA LYS A 88 -1.69 23.13 -11.66
C LYS A 88 -1.50 22.32 -10.37
N GLY A 89 -1.11 21.05 -10.49
CA GLY A 89 -0.93 20.10 -9.40
C GLY A 89 -2.26 19.62 -8.81
N ARG A 90 -3.39 19.81 -9.53
CA ARG A 90 -4.74 19.49 -9.05
C ARG A 90 -5.63 19.00 -10.19
N ILE A 91 -6.41 17.96 -9.94
CA ILE A 91 -7.43 17.44 -10.89
C ILE A 91 -8.75 17.16 -10.17
N LYS A 92 -9.85 17.02 -10.92
CA LYS A 92 -11.16 16.68 -10.33
C LYS A 92 -11.16 15.24 -9.81
N HIS A 93 -11.87 14.99 -8.70
CA HIS A 93 -11.96 13.65 -8.10
C HIS A 93 -12.57 12.57 -9.02
N LEU A 94 -13.35 12.98 -10.04
CA LEU A 94 -13.90 12.09 -11.06
C LEU A 94 -12.80 11.58 -12.01
N ASP A 95 -11.89 12.47 -12.42
CA ASP A 95 -10.80 12.15 -13.34
C ASP A 95 -9.81 11.17 -12.71
N VAL A 96 -9.59 11.26 -11.39
CA VAL A 96 -8.80 10.31 -10.61
C VAL A 96 -9.27 8.87 -10.81
N VAL A 97 -10.58 8.63 -10.86
CA VAL A 97 -11.12 7.26 -11.06
C VAL A 97 -10.72 6.73 -12.43
N THR A 98 -10.81 7.58 -13.46
CA THR A 98 -10.46 7.20 -14.83
C THR A 98 -8.96 7.02 -14.99
N LEU A 99 -8.15 7.88 -14.36
CA LEU A 99 -6.69 7.78 -14.30
C LEU A 99 -6.26 6.46 -13.65
N LEU A 100 -6.79 6.13 -12.47
CA LEU A 100 -6.45 4.88 -11.78
C LEU A 100 -6.88 3.62 -12.53
N ARG A 101 -7.91 3.70 -13.40
CA ARG A 101 -8.27 2.59 -14.30
C ARG A 101 -7.34 2.43 -15.49
N LYS A 102 -6.68 3.51 -15.94
CA LYS A 102 -5.66 3.45 -17.00
C LYS A 102 -4.35 2.84 -16.49
N ILE A 103 -3.99 3.11 -15.24
CA ILE A 103 -2.77 2.58 -14.61
C ILE A 103 -2.90 1.07 -14.37
N SER A 104 -1.84 0.34 -14.69
CA SER A 104 -1.74 -1.10 -14.46
C SER A 104 -1.64 -1.43 -12.95
N PRO A 105 -2.18 -2.58 -12.48
CA PRO A 105 -1.86 -3.08 -11.15
C PRO A 105 -0.32 -3.20 -11.02
N PRO A 106 0.30 -2.77 -9.91
CA PRO A 106 -0.23 -2.74 -8.54
C PRO A 106 -0.73 -1.37 -8.00
N LEU A 107 -0.29 -0.24 -8.57
CA LEU A 107 -0.76 1.11 -8.18
C LEU A 107 -2.19 1.37 -8.66
N GLY A 108 -2.48 0.98 -9.89
CA GLY A 108 -3.76 1.19 -10.53
C GLY A 108 -4.75 0.06 -10.29
N PHE A 109 -5.91 0.20 -10.93
CA PHE A 109 -6.97 -0.79 -10.93
C PHE A 109 -6.94 -1.67 -12.18
N GLY A 110 -6.34 -1.18 -13.27
CA GLY A 110 -6.42 -1.79 -14.60
C GLY A 110 -7.78 -1.60 -15.28
N LYS A 111 -7.78 -1.76 -16.61
CA LYS A 111 -8.94 -1.45 -17.48
C LYS A 111 -10.18 -2.28 -17.15
N LEU A 112 -9.99 -3.53 -16.72
CA LEU A 112 -11.04 -4.51 -16.44
C LEU A 112 -11.67 -4.35 -15.04
N CYS A 113 -11.20 -3.43 -14.20
CA CYS A 113 -11.73 -3.27 -12.84
C CYS A 113 -13.18 -2.77 -12.83
N PRO A 114 -14.11 -3.49 -12.15
CA PRO A 114 -15.48 -3.01 -11.95
C PRO A 114 -15.53 -1.71 -11.14
N HIS A 115 -16.43 -0.81 -11.52
CA HIS A 115 -16.58 0.50 -10.87
C HIS A 115 -16.76 0.40 -9.35
N ARG A 116 -17.54 -0.58 -8.86
CA ARG A 116 -17.77 -0.78 -7.41
C ARG A 116 -16.48 -1.14 -6.65
N VAL A 117 -15.58 -1.91 -7.26
CA VAL A 117 -14.29 -2.30 -6.66
C VAL A 117 -13.36 -1.09 -6.63
N ALA A 118 -13.32 -0.31 -7.72
CA ALA A 118 -12.57 0.95 -7.78
C ALA A 118 -13.04 1.95 -6.70
N CYS A 119 -14.35 2.17 -6.57
CA CYS A 119 -14.91 3.03 -5.51
C CYS A 119 -14.56 2.52 -4.12
N LYS A 120 -14.66 1.21 -3.86
CA LYS A 120 -14.27 0.63 -2.56
C LYS A 120 -12.79 0.90 -2.24
N ARG A 121 -11.92 0.83 -3.25
CA ARG A 121 -10.48 1.13 -3.08
C ARG A 121 -10.23 2.64 -2.88
N LEU A 122 -10.99 3.51 -3.53
CA LEU A 122 -10.98 4.97 -3.29
C LEU A 122 -11.41 5.33 -1.87
N VAL A 123 -12.42 4.64 -1.32
CA VAL A 123 -12.81 4.78 0.09
C VAL A 123 -11.65 4.47 1.03
N SER A 124 -10.86 3.43 0.73
CA SER A 124 -9.68 3.07 1.54
C SER A 124 -8.47 3.99 1.37
N MET A 125 -8.42 4.83 0.32
CA MET A 125 -7.34 5.79 0.10
C MET A 125 -7.53 7.09 0.90
N ASN A 126 -8.77 7.46 1.22
CA ASN A 126 -9.15 8.58 2.09
C ASN A 126 -8.38 9.90 1.86
N MET A 127 -8.06 10.24 0.60
CA MET A 127 -7.35 11.48 0.30
C MET A 127 -8.26 12.72 0.49
N PRO A 128 -7.69 13.86 0.95
CA PRO A 128 -8.44 15.09 1.17
C PRO A 128 -9.01 15.64 -0.14
N LEU A 129 -10.25 16.15 -0.05
CA LEU A 129 -10.95 16.80 -1.15
C LEU A 129 -11.03 18.30 -0.88
N ASN A 130 -10.64 19.12 -1.85
CA ASN A 130 -10.81 20.57 -1.77
C ASN A 130 -12.30 20.94 -1.97
N SER A 131 -12.68 22.16 -1.56
CA SER A 131 -14.05 22.68 -1.68
C SER A 131 -14.56 22.79 -3.12
N ASP A 132 -13.66 22.92 -4.10
CA ASP A 132 -13.94 22.94 -5.54
C ASP A 132 -14.12 21.52 -6.15
N GLY A 133 -14.04 20.47 -5.33
CA GLY A 133 -14.13 19.08 -5.78
C GLY A 133 -12.87 18.55 -6.45
N THR A 134 -11.75 19.24 -6.30
CA THR A 134 -10.43 18.81 -6.78
C THR A 134 -9.61 18.11 -5.71
N VAL A 135 -8.63 17.33 -6.15
CA VAL A 135 -7.63 16.69 -5.30
C VAL A 135 -6.24 17.12 -5.76
N LEU A 136 -5.29 17.17 -4.83
CA LEU A 136 -3.91 17.54 -5.13
C LEU A 136 -3.10 16.31 -5.56
N PHE A 137 -2.12 16.52 -6.44
CA PHE A 137 -1.20 15.48 -6.92
C PHE A 137 -0.48 14.79 -5.77
N ASN A 138 0.19 15.56 -4.90
CA ASN A 138 0.97 15.01 -3.79
C ASN A 138 0.12 14.17 -2.82
N ALA A 139 -1.10 14.64 -2.52
CA ALA A 139 -2.04 13.94 -1.66
C ALA A 139 -2.54 12.65 -2.30
N THR A 140 -2.84 12.68 -3.60
CA THR A 140 -3.32 11.51 -4.35
C THR A 140 -2.22 10.47 -4.51
N LEU A 141 -1.02 10.88 -4.94
CA LEU A 141 0.13 10.00 -5.09
C LEU A 141 0.48 9.31 -3.77
N PHE A 142 0.56 10.08 -2.68
CA PHE A 142 0.82 9.53 -1.36
C PHE A 142 -0.26 8.52 -0.93
N ALA A 143 -1.54 8.84 -1.14
CA ALA A 143 -2.65 7.95 -0.79
C ALA A 143 -2.61 6.63 -1.58
N VAL A 144 -2.35 6.68 -2.89
CA VAL A 144 -2.25 5.48 -3.74
C VAL A 144 -1.09 4.59 -3.30
N VAL A 145 0.08 5.18 -3.02
CA VAL A 145 1.25 4.45 -2.53
C VAL A 145 0.97 3.84 -1.16
N ARG A 146 0.42 4.63 -0.22
CA ARG A 146 0.07 4.18 1.13
C ARG A 146 -0.88 2.99 1.11
N THR A 147 -1.93 3.04 0.30
CA THR A 147 -2.92 1.95 0.20
C THR A 147 -2.35 0.72 -0.48
N SER A 148 -1.53 0.89 -1.52
CA SER A 148 -0.92 -0.22 -2.25
C SER A 148 0.10 -0.99 -1.40
N LEU A 149 0.84 -0.27 -0.54
CA LEU A 149 1.81 -0.85 0.39
C LEU A 149 1.22 -1.21 1.76
N ARG A 150 -0.07 -0.92 2.00
CA ARG A 150 -0.78 -1.12 3.28
C ARG A 150 -0.06 -0.48 4.48
N ILE A 151 0.44 0.74 4.31
CA ILE A 151 1.16 1.47 5.35
C ILE A 151 0.16 2.11 6.31
N LYS A 152 0.08 1.57 7.55
CA LYS A 152 -0.78 2.12 8.61
C LYS A 152 -2.20 2.37 8.11
N THR A 153 -2.79 1.36 7.49
CA THR A 153 -4.16 1.40 6.93
C THR A 153 -5.17 0.59 7.75
N GLU A 154 -4.73 -0.02 8.86
CA GLU A 154 -5.55 -0.89 9.71
C GLU A 154 -5.94 -0.17 11.00
N GLY A 155 -7.16 -0.41 11.47
CA GLY A 155 -7.68 0.19 12.70
C GLY A 155 -8.29 1.58 12.50
N ASN A 156 -8.22 2.41 13.53
CA ASN A 156 -8.70 3.78 13.50
C ASN A 156 -7.81 4.65 12.59
N ILE A 157 -8.42 5.32 11.61
CA ILE A 157 -7.70 6.11 10.61
C ILE A 157 -6.99 7.29 11.27
N ASP A 158 -7.58 7.90 12.30
CA ASP A 158 -7.00 9.07 12.97
C ASP A 158 -5.74 8.71 13.76
N ASP A 159 -5.78 7.60 14.50
CA ASP A 159 -4.62 7.08 15.23
C ASP A 159 -3.50 6.68 14.26
N ALA A 160 -3.88 6.01 13.17
CA ALA A 160 -2.95 5.59 12.13
C ALA A 160 -2.31 6.78 11.40
N ASN A 161 -3.07 7.85 11.16
CA ASN A 161 -2.59 9.11 10.59
C ASN A 161 -1.64 9.84 11.55
N ALA A 162 -1.98 9.89 12.84
CA ALA A 162 -1.13 10.52 13.86
C ALA A 162 0.21 9.79 14.00
N GLU A 163 0.19 8.45 14.05
CA GLU A 163 1.41 7.65 14.09
C GLU A 163 2.24 7.81 12.81
N LEU A 164 1.59 7.78 11.65
CA LEU A 164 2.24 8.01 10.36
C LEU A 164 2.93 9.38 10.33
N ARG A 165 2.25 10.46 10.73
CA ARG A 165 2.84 11.80 10.84
C ARG A 165 4.08 11.81 11.74
N ALA A 166 4.07 11.09 12.86
CA ALA A 166 5.22 10.98 13.74
C ALA A 166 6.40 10.24 13.09
N VAL A 167 6.15 9.17 12.33
CA VAL A 167 7.17 8.44 11.57
C VAL A 167 7.75 9.32 10.46
N ILE A 168 6.89 10.00 9.70
CA ILE A 168 7.28 10.92 8.62
C ILE A 168 8.20 12.03 9.16
N LYS A 169 7.82 12.69 10.26
CA LYS A 169 8.66 13.72 10.90
C LYS A 169 10.02 13.21 11.39
N LYS A 170 10.11 11.93 11.76
CA LYS A 170 11.38 11.30 12.18
C LYS A 170 12.30 11.01 10.99
N ILE A 171 11.75 10.52 9.89
CA ILE A 171 12.50 10.18 8.66
C ILE A 171 12.91 11.46 7.95
N TRP A 172 12.00 12.42 7.81
CA TRP A 172 12.20 13.64 7.05
C TRP A 172 12.13 14.88 7.93
N LYS A 173 13.29 15.26 8.47
CA LYS A 173 13.42 16.41 9.39
C LYS A 173 13.17 17.77 8.73
N ARG A 174 13.27 17.86 7.40
CA ARG A 174 13.13 19.11 6.63
C ARG A 174 11.80 19.24 5.87
N THR A 175 10.86 18.30 6.03
CA THR A 175 9.57 18.37 5.34
C THR A 175 8.78 19.59 5.79
N SER A 176 8.24 20.35 4.84
CA SER A 176 7.41 21.51 5.17
C SER A 176 6.12 21.05 5.89
N PRO A 177 5.72 21.71 6.99
CA PRO A 177 4.52 21.33 7.73
C PRO A 177 3.26 21.43 6.88
N LYS A 178 3.20 22.42 5.98
CA LYS A 178 2.08 22.60 5.02
C LYS A 178 1.88 21.39 4.12
N LEU A 179 2.97 20.84 3.58
CA LEU A 179 2.90 19.68 2.71
C LEU A 179 2.53 18.42 3.48
N LEU A 180 3.03 18.28 4.71
CA LEU A 180 2.63 17.20 5.61
C LEU A 180 1.13 17.23 5.91
N ASP A 181 0.58 18.41 6.21
CA ASP A 181 -0.85 18.60 6.48
C ASP A 181 -1.70 18.34 5.24
N GLN A 182 -1.19 18.68 4.06
CA GLN A 182 -1.85 18.39 2.79
C GLN A 182 -1.93 16.89 2.46
N VAL A 183 -0.91 16.09 2.80
CA VAL A 183 -0.89 14.65 2.46
C VAL A 183 -1.46 13.75 3.56
N VAL A 184 -1.30 14.15 4.82
CA VAL A 184 -1.85 13.44 5.98
C VAL A 184 -2.43 14.49 6.90
N PRO A 185 -3.73 14.80 6.78
CA PRO A 185 -4.38 15.80 7.63
C PRO A 185 -4.24 15.46 9.13
N PRO A 186 -4.12 16.47 10.00
CA PRO A 186 -4.10 16.25 11.45
C PRO A 186 -5.46 15.71 11.94
N PRO A 187 -5.47 14.88 12.99
CA PRO A 187 -6.71 14.39 13.57
C PRO A 187 -7.54 15.53 14.19
N GLY A 188 -8.87 15.49 14.03
CA GLY A 188 -9.80 16.40 14.72
C GLY A 188 -10.33 17.60 13.92
N VAL A 189 -10.08 17.68 12.60
CA VAL A 189 -10.79 18.64 11.74
C VAL A 189 -12.06 17.98 11.20
N ASP A 190 -13.16 18.11 11.95
CA ASP A 190 -14.42 17.38 11.68
C ASP A 190 -15.05 17.68 10.30
N ASP A 191 -14.78 18.86 9.74
CA ASP A 191 -15.37 19.34 8.49
C ASP A 191 -14.61 18.94 7.21
N GLU A 192 -13.52 18.18 7.31
CA GLU A 192 -12.79 17.76 6.10
C GLU A 192 -13.55 16.69 5.33
N VAL A 193 -14.03 17.08 4.14
CA VAL A 193 -14.57 16.16 3.14
C VAL A 193 -13.39 15.42 2.50
N THR A 194 -13.45 14.10 2.52
CA THR A 194 -12.49 13.27 1.79
C THR A 194 -13.16 12.62 0.59
N VAL A 195 -12.35 12.25 -0.39
CA VAL A 195 -12.82 11.45 -1.53
C VAL A 195 -13.45 10.15 -1.04
N GLY A 196 -12.95 9.59 0.07
CA GLY A 196 -13.53 8.41 0.68
C GLY A 196 -14.95 8.64 1.22
N LYS A 197 -15.20 9.74 1.94
CA LYS A 197 -16.55 10.11 2.42
C LYS A 197 -17.52 10.30 1.24
N PHE A 198 -17.07 10.94 0.16
CA PHE A 198 -17.87 11.12 -1.05
C PHE A 198 -18.27 9.79 -1.71
N TYR A 199 -17.31 8.90 -1.98
CA TYR A 199 -17.60 7.60 -2.59
C TYR A 199 -18.33 6.64 -1.63
N ALA A 200 -18.12 6.74 -0.32
CA ALA A 200 -18.89 5.97 0.66
C ALA A 200 -20.38 6.35 0.60
N THR A 201 -20.68 7.65 0.52
CA THR A 201 -22.05 8.16 0.37
C THR A 201 -22.68 7.63 -0.92
N PHE A 202 -21.96 7.69 -2.04
CA PHE A 202 -22.42 7.13 -3.31
C PHE A 202 -22.73 5.62 -3.21
N LEU A 203 -21.87 4.83 -2.55
CA LEU A 203 -22.06 3.39 -2.38
C LEU A 203 -23.27 3.07 -1.47
N ILE A 204 -23.47 3.84 -0.39
CA ILE A 204 -24.62 3.70 0.51
C ILE A 204 -25.92 4.01 -0.26
N GLN A 205 -25.93 5.10 -1.03
CA GLN A 205 -27.09 5.49 -1.82
C GLN A 205 -27.42 4.45 -2.91
N ASP A 206 -26.43 3.92 -3.64
CA ASP A 206 -26.64 2.85 -4.63
C ASP A 206 -27.20 1.59 -3.98
N TYR A 207 -26.68 1.22 -2.80
CA TYR A 207 -27.19 0.07 -2.05
C TYR A 207 -28.67 0.26 -1.66
N PHE A 208 -29.02 1.42 -1.10
CA PHE A 208 -30.40 1.71 -0.69
C PHE A 208 -31.38 1.73 -1.87
N ARG A 209 -30.98 2.31 -3.01
CA ARG A 209 -31.81 2.29 -4.24
C ARG A 209 -32.09 0.87 -4.72
N ARG A 210 -31.10 -0.03 -4.66
CA ARG A 210 -31.28 -1.45 -5.03
C ARG A 210 -32.15 -2.20 -4.02
N PHE A 211 -32.01 -1.90 -2.73
CA PHE A 211 -32.85 -2.47 -1.69
C PHE A 211 -34.32 -2.10 -1.90
N LYS A 212 -34.60 -0.81 -2.16
CA LYS A 212 -35.97 -0.34 -2.44
C LYS A 212 -36.57 -1.02 -3.66
N LYS A 213 -35.82 -1.10 -4.78
CA LYS A 213 -36.27 -1.82 -5.99
C LYS A 213 -36.60 -3.29 -5.74
N ARG A 214 -35.81 -3.98 -4.89
CA ARG A 214 -36.08 -5.38 -4.53
C ARG A 214 -37.35 -5.53 -3.70
N LYS A 215 -37.57 -4.63 -2.73
CA LYS A 215 -38.81 -4.59 -1.95
C LYS A 215 -40.05 -4.35 -2.82
N GLU A 216 -39.94 -3.47 -3.82
CA GLU A 216 -41.00 -3.21 -4.79
C GLU A 216 -41.25 -4.42 -5.71
N GLN A 217 -40.22 -5.20 -6.05
CA GLN A 217 -40.36 -6.45 -6.81
C GLN A 217 -40.99 -7.57 -5.97
N GLU A 218 -40.55 -7.75 -4.72
CA GLU A 218 -41.13 -8.70 -3.75
C GLU A 218 -42.63 -8.44 -3.54
N GLN A 219 -43.05 -7.18 -3.44
CA GLN A 219 -44.47 -6.82 -3.35
C GLN A 219 -45.24 -7.17 -4.63
N LYS A 220 -44.68 -6.89 -5.80
CA LYS A 220 -45.31 -7.21 -7.09
C LYS A 220 -45.39 -8.70 -7.39
N GLU A 221 -44.44 -9.49 -6.90
CA GLU A 221 -44.45 -10.96 -7.02
C GLU A 221 -45.45 -11.58 -6.05
N GLY A 222 -45.52 -11.09 -4.80
CA GLY A 222 -46.55 -11.51 -3.83
C GLY A 222 -47.98 -11.20 -4.29
N ASP A 223 -48.21 -10.06 -4.95
CA ASP A 223 -49.52 -9.70 -5.53
C ASP A 223 -49.90 -10.62 -6.70
N LYS A 224 -48.94 -11.03 -7.53
CA LYS A 224 -49.17 -11.97 -8.65
C LYS A 224 -49.42 -13.40 -8.19
N GLU A 225 -48.72 -13.86 -7.16
CA GLU A 225 -48.93 -15.19 -6.57
C GLU A 225 -50.30 -15.28 -5.87
N SER A 226 -50.74 -14.18 -5.26
CA SER A 226 -52.09 -14.02 -4.69
C SER A 226 -53.18 -13.98 -5.77
N GLN A 227 -52.94 -13.34 -6.92
CA GLN A 227 -53.87 -13.38 -8.05
C GLN A 227 -53.97 -14.78 -8.69
N ASN A 228 -52.84 -15.48 -8.84
CA ASN A 228 -52.82 -16.80 -9.48
C ASN A 228 -53.47 -17.90 -8.60
N THR A 229 -53.36 -17.81 -7.27
CA THR A 229 -54.03 -18.73 -6.34
C THR A 229 -55.55 -18.53 -6.29
N VAL A 230 -56.04 -17.29 -6.44
CA VAL A 230 -57.49 -17.00 -6.53
C VAL A 230 -58.08 -17.53 -7.85
N THR A 231 -57.35 -17.48 -8.96
CA THR A 231 -57.84 -18.00 -10.25
C THR A 231 -57.89 -19.53 -10.35
N LEU A 232 -57.09 -20.26 -9.56
CA LEU A 232 -57.12 -21.73 -9.50
C LEU A 232 -58.21 -22.27 -8.56
N GLN A 233 -58.77 -21.46 -7.66
CA GLN A 233 -59.91 -21.83 -6.81
C GLN A 233 -61.27 -21.62 -7.50
N GLN A 234 -61.31 -21.06 -8.70
CA GLN A 234 -62.56 -20.71 -9.39
C GLN A 234 -63.02 -21.77 -10.42
N TYR A 235 -62.34 -22.90 -10.52
CA TYR A 235 -62.68 -23.98 -11.46
C TYR A 235 -62.79 -25.35 -10.78
N GLU A 236 -63.62 -25.49 -9.75
CA GLU A 236 -64.21 -26.81 -9.43
C GLU A 236 -65.40 -26.67 -8.48
N MET A 237 -66.62 -26.61 -9.04
CA MET A 237 -67.80 -27.10 -8.32
C MET A 237 -68.92 -27.47 -9.31
N THR A 238 -69.01 -28.74 -9.71
CA THR A 238 -70.28 -29.44 -9.95
C THR A 238 -70.10 -30.96 -9.79
N PRO A 239 -71.15 -31.71 -9.38
CA PRO A 239 -71.02 -32.99 -8.68
C PRO A 239 -71.26 -34.21 -9.58
N PHE A 240 -70.63 -35.36 -9.31
CA PHE A 240 -71.20 -36.69 -9.63
C PHE A 240 -70.53 -37.80 -8.80
N SER A 241 -71.35 -38.75 -8.34
CA SER A 241 -71.03 -39.80 -7.39
C SER A 241 -70.33 -41.04 -7.97
N ASN A 242 -69.62 -41.73 -7.07
CA ASN A 242 -69.24 -43.16 -6.98
C ASN A 242 -68.11 -43.74 -7.88
N CYS A 243 -66.98 -44.10 -7.25
CA CYS A 243 -66.58 -45.50 -6.93
C CYS A 243 -65.13 -45.57 -6.39
N PHE A 244 -64.92 -46.31 -5.30
CA PHE A 244 -63.62 -46.88 -4.86
C PHE A 244 -63.21 -48.04 -5.79
N PRO A 245 -61.94 -48.55 -5.86
CA PRO A 245 -60.99 -48.69 -4.73
C PRO A 245 -59.48 -48.46 -5.04
N GLY A 246 -58.65 -48.48 -3.98
CA GLY A 246 -57.22 -48.83 -4.07
C GLY A 246 -56.26 -47.67 -3.75
N GLY A 247 -55.63 -47.71 -2.57
CA GLY A 247 -54.90 -46.59 -2.00
C GLY A 247 -53.41 -46.48 -2.34
N PHE A 248 -52.80 -45.40 -1.87
CA PHE A 248 -51.47 -45.40 -1.26
C PHE A 248 -51.27 -44.14 -0.40
N LEU A 249 -50.43 -44.28 0.62
CA LEU A 249 -50.32 -43.44 1.82
C LEU A 249 -49.68 -42.05 1.63
N ARG A 250 -50.20 -41.10 2.42
CA ARG A 250 -49.54 -40.04 3.23
C ARG A 250 -48.08 -39.64 2.92
N ASN A 251 -47.84 -38.32 2.84
CA ASN A 251 -47.25 -37.58 3.97
C ASN A 251 -47.31 -36.04 3.80
N HIS A 252 -47.75 -35.38 4.88
CA HIS A 252 -47.74 -33.94 5.13
C HIS A 252 -46.43 -33.53 5.84
N SER A 253 -45.83 -32.39 5.45
CA SER A 253 -44.87 -31.59 6.23
C SER A 253 -44.61 -30.28 5.47
N LEU A 254 -44.56 -29.06 6.00
CA LEU A 254 -44.60 -28.48 7.34
C LEU A 254 -44.85 -26.98 7.12
N PHE A 255 -46.01 -26.45 7.54
CA PHE A 255 -46.09 -25.03 7.91
C PHE A 255 -45.85 -24.96 9.42
N GLY A 256 -44.81 -24.24 9.82
CA GLY A 256 -44.45 -23.99 11.19
C GLY A 256 -43.84 -22.60 11.29
N SER A 257 -44.68 -21.65 11.68
CA SER A 257 -44.39 -20.37 12.35
C SER A 257 -43.12 -20.44 13.21
N VAL A 258 -42.36 -19.35 13.40
CA VAL A 258 -42.68 -18.36 14.43
C VAL A 258 -41.86 -17.09 14.16
N TRP A 259 -42.58 -15.99 14.01
CA TRP A 259 -42.08 -14.65 14.28
C TRP A 259 -42.37 -14.37 15.74
N SER A 260 -41.35 -14.23 16.59
CA SER A 260 -41.45 -13.50 17.86
C SER A 260 -40.07 -13.33 18.47
N SER A 261 -39.60 -12.09 18.58
CA SER A 261 -39.26 -11.47 19.87
C SER A 261 -38.27 -10.33 19.68
N MET A 262 -38.75 -9.12 19.95
CA MET A 262 -37.95 -7.92 20.15
C MET A 262 -37.84 -7.65 21.66
N ARG A 263 -36.60 -7.40 22.11
CA ARG A 263 -36.13 -6.75 23.36
C ARG A 263 -35.74 -7.60 24.58
N ARG A 264 -34.58 -7.17 25.11
CA ARG A 264 -33.89 -7.36 26.41
C ARG A 264 -32.71 -8.33 26.26
N GLY A 265 -31.49 -8.08 26.72
CA GLY A 265 -30.86 -7.02 27.51
C GLY A 265 -29.43 -7.48 27.80
N HIS A 266 -28.55 -6.53 28.14
CA HIS A 266 -27.15 -6.65 28.58
C HIS A 266 -26.67 -8.01 29.16
N SER A 267 -25.53 -8.51 28.70
CA SER A 267 -24.28 -8.75 29.48
C SER A 267 -23.34 -9.77 28.81
N GLY A 268 -22.02 -9.52 28.90
CA GLY A 268 -20.99 -10.55 28.71
C GLY A 268 -20.22 -10.56 27.39
N PHE A 269 -19.44 -9.51 27.09
CA PHE A 269 -18.47 -9.55 25.99
C PHE A 269 -17.23 -10.36 26.43
N HIS A 270 -17.13 -11.62 26.01
CA HIS A 270 -15.90 -12.39 26.15
C HIS A 270 -14.84 -11.89 25.16
N ARG A 271 -13.83 -11.26 25.73
CA ARG A 271 -12.57 -10.80 25.16
C ARG A 271 -11.83 -11.94 24.45
N ALA A 272 -11.87 -11.98 23.11
CA ALA A 272 -10.97 -12.82 22.33
C ALA A 272 -9.57 -12.19 22.28
N ARG A 273 -8.55 -13.00 22.62
CA ARG A 273 -7.13 -12.63 22.73
C ARG A 273 -6.57 -12.12 21.40
N SER A 274 -5.92 -10.96 21.48
CA SER A 274 -5.01 -10.41 20.46
C SER A 274 -3.84 -11.36 20.22
N LEU A 275 -3.71 -11.87 19.00
CA LEU A 275 -2.48 -12.46 18.50
C LEU A 275 -1.46 -11.32 18.33
N LYS A 276 -0.36 -11.37 19.10
CA LYS A 276 0.79 -10.48 18.94
C LYS A 276 1.44 -10.78 17.60
N VAL A 277 1.33 -9.86 16.65
CA VAL A 277 2.12 -9.87 15.42
C VAL A 277 3.52 -9.35 15.77
N ASN A 278 4.54 -10.15 15.48
CA ASN A 278 5.94 -9.88 15.81
C ASN A 278 6.46 -8.57 15.16
N THR A 279 7.05 -7.71 15.99
CA THR A 279 7.71 -6.43 15.68
C THR A 279 8.84 -6.52 14.64
N THR A 280 9.30 -7.72 14.28
CA THR A 280 10.37 -7.92 13.28
C THR A 280 9.91 -7.69 11.84
N GLN A 281 8.63 -7.92 11.52
CA GLN A 281 8.10 -7.71 10.16
C GLN A 281 7.88 -6.22 9.82
N ALA A 282 7.71 -5.37 10.84
CA ALA A 282 7.56 -3.93 10.68
C ALA A 282 8.89 -3.24 10.31
N LYS A 283 10.03 -3.76 10.78
CA LYS A 283 11.35 -3.15 10.56
C LYS A 283 11.84 -3.36 9.12
N VAL A 284 11.57 -4.52 8.53
CA VAL A 284 11.89 -4.83 7.11
C VAL A 284 10.99 -4.03 6.15
N ARG A 285 9.70 -3.83 6.48
CA ARG A 285 8.79 -2.98 5.68
C ARG A 285 9.17 -1.51 5.66
N SER A 286 9.81 -1.02 6.73
CA SER A 286 10.27 0.38 6.81
C SER A 286 11.42 0.69 5.84
N LEU A 287 12.22 -0.32 5.45
CA LEU A 287 13.34 -0.18 4.51
C LEU A 287 12.88 -0.21 3.05
N VAL A 288 11.86 -1.01 2.72
CA VAL A 288 11.24 -1.06 1.36
C VAL A 288 10.58 0.27 0.99
N CYS A 289 10.21 1.08 1.97
CA CYS A 289 9.56 2.37 1.74
C CYS A 289 10.56 3.46 1.31
N ILE A 290 11.83 3.39 1.73
CA ILE A 290 12.83 4.46 1.58
C ILE A 290 12.96 4.95 0.13
N PRO A 291 12.91 4.11 -0.92
CA PRO A 291 13.13 4.62 -2.26
C PRO A 291 11.91 5.26 -2.93
N ALA A 292 10.68 4.76 -2.68
CA ALA A 292 9.46 5.43 -3.13
C ALA A 292 9.26 6.76 -2.37
N ILE A 293 9.71 6.78 -1.12
CA ILE A 293 9.80 7.94 -0.22
C ILE A 293 10.88 8.93 -0.68
N ASN A 294 12.04 8.46 -1.14
CA ASN A 294 13.10 9.31 -1.71
C ASN A 294 12.69 9.88 -3.06
N TYR A 295 12.02 9.09 -3.91
CA TYR A 295 11.43 9.59 -5.16
C TYR A 295 10.33 10.61 -4.91
N LEU A 296 9.49 10.39 -3.88
CA LEU A 296 8.56 11.42 -3.38
C LEU A 296 9.32 12.65 -2.89
N ASN A 297 10.44 12.50 -2.20
CA ASN A 297 11.28 13.62 -1.76
C ASN A 297 11.93 14.38 -2.94
N ASP A 298 12.34 13.69 -3.99
CA ASP A 298 12.89 14.29 -5.22
C ASP A 298 11.78 15.02 -6.00
N ILE A 299 10.60 14.42 -6.12
CA ILE A 299 9.38 15.05 -6.66
C ILE A 299 8.96 16.26 -5.80
N TRP A 300 9.05 16.14 -4.47
CA TRP A 300 8.68 17.20 -3.52
C TRP A 300 9.72 18.33 -3.48
N SER A 301 10.98 18.03 -3.77
CA SER A 301 12.05 19.04 -3.90
C SER A 301 11.99 19.76 -5.25
N ALA A 302 11.46 19.12 -6.30
CA ALA A 302 11.22 19.72 -7.61
C ALA A 302 9.91 20.54 -7.69
N ALA A 303 9.01 20.38 -6.72
CA ALA A 303 7.72 21.10 -6.64
C ALA A 303 7.77 22.37 -5.76
N LEU A 304 8.97 22.76 -5.30
CA LEU A 304 9.30 24.04 -4.65
C LEU A 304 10.10 24.90 -5.62
#